data_AF-A0AAU9S5P8-F1
#
_entry.id   AF-A0AAU9S5P8-F1
#
_cell.length_a   1.000
_cell.length_b   1.000
_cell.length_c   1.000
_cell.angle_alpha   90.00
_cell.angle_beta   90.00
_cell.angle_gamma   90.00
#
_symmetry.space_group_name_H-M   'P 1'
#
loop_
_entity.id
_entity.type
_entity.pdbx_description
1 polymer ?
#
loop_
_entity_poly.entity_id
_entity_poly.type
_entity_poly.pdbx_seq_one_letter_code
_entity_poly.pdbx_strand_id
1 'polypeptide(L)'
;ARGLKKHLKRLNAPKHWMLDKLGGAFAPKPSSGPHKSRECLPLVLIIHVVSIPKTNESFRLLYDTKGRFRLHSIRDEEAKFKLCKVRTIQFGQKGIPYLNTYDGRTIRYPDPLIKPNDTIKLDLEENKIVEFIKFDVGNVVMVTGGRNRGRVGVIKNREKHKGSFETIHIQDSTGHEFATRLGNVFTIGKGTKPWVSLPKGKGIKLTIIEEARKRLSAQQAA
;
A
#
# COMPACT_ATOMS: atom_id res chain seq x y z
N ALA A 1 -10.49 32.07 7.49
CA ALA A 1 -10.64 31.48 6.14
C ALA A 1 -12.06 30.90 5.99
N ARG A 2 -12.77 31.19 4.89
CA ARG A 2 -14.22 30.96 4.71
C ARG A 2 -14.58 29.54 4.21
N GLY A 3 -14.04 28.49 4.84
CA GLY A 3 -14.41 27.09 4.56
C GLY A 3 -13.43 26.28 3.69
N LEU A 4 -13.92 25.15 3.16
CA LEU A 4 -13.14 24.13 2.45
C LEU A 4 -12.60 24.64 1.10
N LYS A 5 -11.28 24.55 0.89
CA LYS A 5 -10.65 24.89 -0.39
C LYS A 5 -11.00 23.84 -1.45
N LYS A 6 -11.62 24.25 -2.56
CA LYS A 6 -12.00 23.36 -3.68
C LYS A 6 -10.90 23.14 -4.74
N HIS A 7 -9.87 23.97 -4.75
CA HIS A 7 -8.81 23.91 -5.77
C HIS A 7 -7.48 23.39 -5.20
N LEU A 8 -6.69 22.73 -6.05
CA LEU A 8 -5.32 22.31 -5.78
C LEU A 8 -4.38 22.91 -6.83
N LYS A 9 -3.42 23.74 -6.39
CA LYS A 9 -2.36 24.25 -7.27
C LYS A 9 -1.43 23.12 -7.69
N ARG A 10 -1.01 23.11 -8.95
CA ARG A 10 -0.19 22.02 -9.50
C ARG A 10 1.14 21.86 -8.79
N LEU A 11 1.80 22.96 -8.45
CA LEU A 11 3.04 22.96 -7.68
C LEU A 11 2.91 22.30 -6.30
N ASN A 12 1.69 22.31 -5.73
CA ASN A 12 1.39 21.70 -4.43
C ASN A 12 0.86 20.27 -4.56
N ALA A 13 0.72 19.75 -5.78
CA ALA A 13 0.29 18.38 -6.00
C ALA A 13 1.36 17.40 -5.49
N PRO A 14 0.95 16.17 -5.10
CA PRO A 14 1.91 15.17 -4.67
C PRO A 14 2.93 14.84 -5.78
N LYS A 15 4.23 14.95 -5.46
CA LYS A 15 5.33 14.72 -6.42
C LYS A 15 5.29 13.35 -7.13
N HIS A 16 4.72 12.35 -6.47
CA HIS A 16 4.65 10.99 -6.99
C HIS A 16 3.58 10.80 -8.09
N TRP A 17 2.76 11.82 -8.38
CA TRP A 17 1.86 11.85 -9.53
C TRP A 17 2.56 12.14 -10.85
N MET A 18 3.82 12.59 -10.80
CA MET A 18 4.62 12.93 -11.98
C MET A 18 3.93 13.97 -12.90
N LEU A 19 3.19 14.91 -12.30
CA LEU A 19 2.66 16.05 -13.05
C LEU A 19 3.81 16.96 -13.50
N ASP A 20 3.76 17.35 -14.75
CA ASP A 20 4.68 18.31 -15.35
C ASP A 20 4.44 19.72 -14.78
N LYS A 21 5.47 20.57 -14.78
CA LYS A 21 5.36 21.92 -14.18
C LYS A 21 4.57 22.91 -15.05
N LEU A 22 4.58 22.74 -16.38
CA LEU A 22 4.17 23.78 -17.34
C LEU A 22 2.79 23.56 -17.96
N GLY A 23 2.21 22.36 -17.86
CA GLY A 23 0.93 22.02 -18.49
C GLY A 23 -0.31 22.59 -17.80
N GLY A 24 -0.16 23.66 -17.01
CA GLY A 24 -1.25 24.40 -16.38
C GLY A 24 -1.07 24.71 -14.89
N ALA A 25 -1.84 25.69 -14.40
CA ALA A 25 -1.73 26.20 -13.02
C ALA A 25 -2.31 25.27 -11.94
N PHE A 26 -3.26 24.41 -12.32
CA PHE A 26 -4.02 23.56 -11.39
C PHE A 26 -3.77 22.07 -11.65
N ALA A 27 -3.96 21.28 -10.60
CA ALA A 27 -3.96 19.82 -10.66
C ALA A 27 -5.35 19.29 -10.26
N PRO A 28 -5.72 18.08 -10.73
CA PRO A 28 -6.94 17.41 -10.27
C PRO A 28 -6.91 17.25 -8.75
N LYS A 29 -7.87 17.88 -8.06
CA LYS A 29 -7.99 17.73 -6.60
C LYS A 29 -8.74 16.43 -6.33
N PRO A 30 -8.19 15.50 -5.53
CA PRO A 30 -8.91 14.29 -5.15
C PRO A 30 -10.12 14.65 -4.29
N SER A 31 -11.25 14.01 -4.56
CA SER A 31 -12.44 14.07 -3.70
C SER A 31 -12.16 13.44 -2.34
N SER A 32 -12.89 13.88 -1.31
CA SER A 32 -12.87 13.19 -0.01
C SER A 32 -13.39 11.78 -0.20
N GLY A 33 -12.59 10.80 0.20
CA GLY A 33 -12.91 9.39 0.00
C GLY A 33 -12.12 8.52 0.97
N PRO A 34 -12.00 7.21 0.69
CA PRO A 34 -11.44 6.28 1.66
C PRO A 34 -9.95 6.48 1.97
N HIS A 35 -9.22 7.21 1.13
CA HIS A 35 -7.78 7.45 1.27
C HIS A 35 -7.46 8.94 1.43
N LYS A 36 -6.31 9.21 2.09
CA LYS A 36 -5.81 10.58 2.24
C LYS A 36 -5.34 11.14 0.90
N SER A 37 -5.53 12.44 0.67
CA SER A 37 -5.22 13.12 -0.58
C SER A 37 -3.74 13.03 -1.04
N ARG A 38 -2.80 12.86 -0.11
CA ARG A 38 -1.35 12.70 -0.40
C ARG A 38 -0.94 11.24 -0.64
N GLU A 39 -1.87 10.33 -0.44
CA GLU A 39 -1.73 8.88 -0.47
C GLU A 39 -2.71 8.27 -1.50
N CYS A 40 -3.22 9.06 -2.44
CA CYS A 40 -4.10 8.59 -3.50
C CYS A 40 -3.65 9.12 -4.87
N LEU A 41 -4.01 8.43 -5.94
CA LEU A 41 -4.21 9.09 -7.23
C LEU A 41 -5.67 9.57 -7.32
N PRO A 42 -5.94 10.71 -7.99
CA PRO A 42 -7.27 11.32 -8.04
C PRO A 42 -8.37 10.44 -8.64
N LEU A 43 -8.00 9.34 -9.32
CA LEU A 43 -8.94 8.30 -9.73
C LEU A 43 -8.84 7.01 -8.88
N VAL A 44 -7.69 6.63 -8.29
CA VAL A 44 -7.49 5.28 -7.71
C VAL A 44 -6.25 5.22 -6.77
N LEU A 45 -6.46 4.97 -5.46
CA LEU A 45 -5.84 3.98 -4.53
C LEU A 45 -4.32 3.74 -4.24
N ILE A 46 -4.08 2.89 -3.21
CA ILE A 46 -2.79 2.27 -2.82
C ILE A 46 -2.77 0.74 -3.01
N ILE A 47 -3.94 0.06 -2.98
CA ILE A 47 -4.11 -1.38 -3.26
C ILE A 47 -5.54 -1.64 -3.78
N HIS A 48 -5.96 -1.02 -4.88
CA HIS A 48 -7.19 -1.47 -5.55
C HIS A 48 -6.86 -2.28 -6.76
N VAL A 49 -7.78 -3.21 -7.00
CA VAL A 49 -8.00 -3.83 -8.28
C VAL A 49 -8.83 -2.86 -9.13
N VAL A 50 -8.35 -2.59 -10.33
CA VAL A 50 -9.06 -1.89 -11.40
C VAL A 50 -9.23 -2.90 -12.52
N SER A 51 -10.47 -3.27 -12.82
CA SER A 51 -10.77 -4.13 -13.96
C SER A 51 -11.40 -3.29 -15.06
N ILE A 52 -10.98 -3.52 -16.30
CA ILE A 52 -11.56 -2.90 -17.50
C ILE A 52 -12.26 -4.02 -18.28
N PRO A 53 -13.59 -4.16 -18.16
CA PRO A 53 -14.32 -5.28 -18.76
C PRO A 53 -14.22 -5.34 -20.28
N LYS A 54 -14.09 -4.19 -20.95
CA LYS A 54 -13.99 -4.13 -22.42
C LYS A 54 -12.68 -4.74 -22.95
N THR A 55 -11.59 -4.66 -22.19
CA THR A 55 -10.28 -5.18 -22.58
C THR A 55 -9.93 -6.48 -21.87
N ASN A 56 -10.77 -6.95 -20.94
CA ASN A 56 -10.48 -8.08 -20.04
C ASN A 56 -9.13 -7.96 -19.32
N GLU A 57 -8.72 -6.72 -19.00
CA GLU A 57 -7.48 -6.46 -18.28
C GLU A 57 -7.78 -6.02 -16.84
N SER A 58 -7.10 -6.69 -15.91
CA SER A 58 -7.16 -6.38 -14.48
C SER A 58 -5.80 -5.85 -14.01
N PHE A 59 -5.83 -4.76 -13.24
CA PHE A 59 -4.63 -4.11 -12.71
C PHE A 59 -4.75 -3.93 -11.20
N ARG A 60 -3.67 -4.19 -10.48
CA ARG A 60 -3.50 -3.77 -9.09
C ARG A 60 -2.57 -2.59 -9.00
N LEU A 61 -3.00 -1.56 -8.29
CA LEU A 61 -2.14 -0.43 -7.99
C LEU A 61 -1.21 -0.79 -6.82
N LEU A 62 0.10 -0.68 -7.02
CA LEU A 62 1.13 -0.93 -6.02
C LEU A 62 2.17 0.19 -6.03
N TYR A 63 3.00 0.27 -4.99
CA TYR A 63 4.18 1.13 -5.03
C TYR A 63 5.35 0.46 -5.76
N ASP A 64 6.01 1.25 -6.60
CA ASP A 64 7.36 1.00 -7.10
C ASP A 64 8.41 1.34 -6.01
N THR A 65 9.63 0.82 -6.12
CA THR A 65 10.72 1.01 -5.13
C THR A 65 11.21 2.46 -5.04
N LYS A 66 10.85 3.29 -6.03
CA LYS A 66 11.01 4.75 -6.02
C LYS A 66 9.90 5.49 -5.26
N GLY A 67 8.93 4.76 -4.71
CA GLY A 67 7.77 5.30 -4.02
C GLY A 67 6.78 5.98 -4.96
N ARG A 68 6.60 5.48 -6.19
CA ARG A 68 5.58 5.96 -7.13
C ARG A 68 4.49 4.91 -7.25
N PHE A 69 3.29 5.33 -7.62
CA PHE A 69 2.25 4.38 -7.97
C PHE A 69 2.54 3.75 -9.33
N ARG A 70 2.35 2.43 -9.42
CA ARG A 70 2.49 1.66 -10.65
C ARG A 70 1.31 0.71 -10.78
N LEU A 71 0.69 0.73 -11.96
CA LEU A 71 -0.29 -0.28 -12.34
C LEU A 71 0.45 -1.58 -12.65
N HIS A 72 0.12 -2.63 -11.90
CA HIS A 72 0.62 -3.97 -12.10
C HIS A 72 -0.49 -4.82 -12.68
N SER A 73 -0.31 -5.36 -13.89
CA SER A 73 -1.25 -6.31 -14.46
C SER A 73 -1.32 -7.57 -13.59
N ILE A 74 -2.53 -8.03 -13.32
CA ILE A 74 -2.84 -9.21 -12.50
C ILE A 74 -3.76 -10.16 -13.27
N ARG A 75 -3.81 -11.41 -12.82
CA ARG A 75 -4.77 -12.42 -13.31
C ARG A 75 -6.15 -12.19 -12.68
N ASP A 76 -7.19 -12.73 -13.31
CA ASP A 76 -8.57 -12.54 -12.85
C ASP A 76 -8.85 -13.18 -11.48
N GLU A 77 -8.22 -14.31 -11.16
CA GLU A 77 -8.31 -14.92 -9.82
C GLU A 77 -7.85 -13.96 -8.71
N GLU A 78 -6.78 -13.21 -9.01
CA GLU A 78 -6.23 -12.24 -8.09
C GLU A 78 -7.02 -10.93 -8.07
N ALA A 79 -7.77 -10.66 -9.15
CA ALA A 79 -8.66 -9.51 -9.24
C ALA A 79 -9.88 -9.64 -8.31
N LYS A 80 -10.31 -10.85 -7.97
CA LYS A 80 -11.47 -11.11 -7.09
C LYS A 80 -11.24 -10.71 -5.64
N PHE A 81 -9.98 -10.67 -5.19
CA PHE A 81 -9.66 -10.35 -3.80
C PHE A 81 -8.77 -9.12 -3.65
N LYS A 82 -8.83 -8.53 -2.45
CA LYS A 82 -8.00 -7.40 -2.03
C LYS A 82 -7.46 -7.62 -0.63
N LEU A 83 -6.24 -7.15 -0.40
CA LEU A 83 -5.69 -7.05 0.95
C LEU A 83 -6.04 -5.71 1.58
N CYS A 84 -6.57 -5.74 2.81
CA CYS A 84 -6.89 -4.54 3.59
C CYS A 84 -6.23 -4.63 4.96
N LYS A 85 -5.47 -3.60 5.35
CA LYS A 85 -4.92 -3.50 6.71
C LYS A 85 -6.01 -3.05 7.68
N VAL A 86 -6.09 -3.72 8.82
CA VAL A 86 -6.98 -3.37 9.92
C VAL A 86 -6.41 -2.17 10.67
N ARG A 87 -7.21 -1.11 10.79
CA ARG A 87 -6.82 0.14 11.44
C ARG A 87 -7.24 0.16 12.91
N THR A 88 -8.51 -0.17 13.17
CA THR A 88 -9.10 -0.17 14.52
C THR A 88 -10.15 -1.26 14.61
N ILE A 89 -10.32 -1.80 15.80
CA ILE A 89 -11.40 -2.73 16.14
C ILE A 89 -12.14 -2.10 17.31
N GLN A 90 -13.46 -2.04 17.21
CA GLN A 90 -14.32 -1.37 18.17
C GLN A 90 -15.62 -2.16 18.33
N PHE A 91 -16.30 -1.93 19.45
CA PHE A 91 -17.64 -2.46 19.68
C PHE A 91 -18.66 -1.36 19.42
N GLY A 92 -19.65 -1.67 18.60
CA GLY A 92 -20.77 -0.78 18.31
C GLY A 92 -21.88 -0.90 19.32
N GLN A 93 -23.01 -0.27 18.99
CA GLN A 93 -24.25 -0.47 19.74
C GLN A 93 -24.60 -1.96 19.81
N LYS A 94 -25.19 -2.39 20.94
CA LYS A 94 -25.51 -3.79 21.23
C LYS A 94 -24.28 -4.71 21.35
N GLY A 95 -23.09 -4.16 21.57
CA GLY A 95 -21.87 -4.96 21.76
C GLY A 95 -21.39 -5.68 20.50
N ILE A 96 -21.80 -5.23 19.31
CA ILE A 96 -21.41 -5.86 18.05
C ILE A 96 -19.98 -5.44 17.69
N PRO A 97 -19.01 -6.36 17.59
CA PRO A 97 -17.66 -6.01 17.16
C PRO A 97 -17.65 -5.65 15.67
N TYR A 98 -16.92 -4.59 15.33
CA TYR A 98 -16.61 -4.21 13.96
C TYR A 98 -15.16 -3.78 13.83
N LEU A 99 -14.58 -4.02 12.65
CA LEU A 99 -13.27 -3.53 12.29
C LEU A 99 -13.36 -2.46 11.20
N ASN A 100 -12.46 -1.49 11.29
CA ASN A 100 -12.27 -0.48 10.26
C ASN A 100 -10.97 -0.77 9.52
N THR A 101 -11.07 -0.78 8.22
CA THR A 101 -9.95 -1.03 7.32
C THR A 101 -9.30 0.28 6.86
N TYR A 102 -8.09 0.19 6.32
CA TYR A 102 -7.35 1.35 5.79
C TYR A 102 -8.03 1.98 4.56
N ASP A 103 -8.84 1.22 3.83
CA ASP A 103 -9.70 1.67 2.74
C ASP A 103 -11.10 2.07 3.20
N GLY A 104 -11.27 2.41 4.49
CA GLY A 104 -12.49 3.02 5.01
C GLY A 104 -13.71 2.10 5.08
N ARG A 105 -13.56 0.80 4.80
CA ARG A 105 -14.65 -0.18 4.97
C ARG A 105 -14.80 -0.56 6.43
N THR A 106 -16.05 -0.75 6.84
CA THR A 106 -16.41 -1.27 8.17
C THR A 106 -16.98 -2.67 8.01
N ILE A 107 -16.32 -3.66 8.61
CA ILE A 107 -16.75 -5.06 8.56
C ILE A 107 -17.20 -5.48 9.95
N ARG A 108 -18.45 -5.94 10.07
CA ARG A 108 -19.03 -6.39 11.33
C ARG A 108 -18.75 -7.88 11.53
N TYR A 109 -18.76 -8.31 12.79
CA TYR A 109 -18.51 -9.70 13.19
C TYR A 109 -17.17 -10.26 12.66
N PRO A 110 -16.04 -9.54 12.86
CA PRO A 110 -14.74 -10.11 12.52
C PRO A 110 -14.37 -11.26 13.48
N ASP A 111 -13.50 -12.15 13.01
CA ASP A 111 -12.89 -13.17 13.86
C ASP A 111 -12.18 -12.51 15.07
N PRO A 112 -12.44 -12.95 16.32
CA PRO A 112 -11.80 -12.42 17.53
C PRO A 112 -10.27 -12.47 17.53
N LEU A 113 -9.66 -13.33 16.71
CA LEU A 113 -8.20 -13.45 16.59
C LEU A 113 -7.56 -12.29 15.82
N ILE A 114 -8.34 -11.53 15.05
CA ILE A 114 -7.87 -10.40 14.26
C ILE A 114 -7.55 -9.23 15.20
N LYS A 115 -6.35 -8.66 15.07
CA LYS A 115 -5.89 -7.52 15.87
C LYS A 115 -5.59 -6.29 14.99
N PRO A 116 -5.48 -5.08 15.58
CA PRO A 116 -5.06 -3.91 14.85
C PRO A 116 -3.67 -4.10 14.22
N ASN A 117 -3.50 -3.58 12.99
CA ASN A 117 -2.34 -3.74 12.11
C ASN A 117 -2.21 -5.06 11.36
N ASP A 118 -3.06 -6.04 11.64
CA ASP A 118 -3.17 -7.24 10.81
C ASP A 118 -3.71 -6.90 9.43
N THR A 119 -3.49 -7.79 8.47
CA THR A 119 -4.04 -7.66 7.11
C THR A 119 -5.09 -8.73 6.87
N ILE A 120 -6.27 -8.31 6.41
CA ILE A 120 -7.34 -9.22 5.98
C ILE A 120 -7.34 -9.36 4.46
N LYS A 121 -7.65 -10.56 3.97
CA LYS A 121 -7.98 -10.86 2.58
C LYS A 121 -9.50 -10.75 2.43
N LEU A 122 -9.93 -9.73 1.72
CA LEU A 122 -11.32 -9.40 1.45
C LEU A 122 -11.70 -9.93 0.07
N ASP A 123 -12.80 -10.66 -0.01
CA ASP A 123 -13.48 -10.94 -1.26
C ASP A 123 -14.23 -9.68 -1.73
N LEU A 124 -13.98 -9.22 -2.95
CA LEU A 124 -14.63 -8.02 -3.49
C LEU A 124 -16.08 -8.23 -3.89
N GLU A 125 -16.50 -9.47 -4.16
CA GLU A 125 -17.88 -9.79 -4.52
C GLU A 125 -18.76 -9.82 -3.26
N GLU A 126 -18.39 -10.61 -2.26
CA GLU A 126 -19.17 -10.75 -1.03
C GLU A 126 -18.88 -9.69 0.03
N ASN A 127 -17.77 -8.96 -0.08
CA ASN A 127 -17.25 -8.07 0.97
C ASN A 127 -17.06 -8.76 2.33
N LYS A 128 -16.77 -10.06 2.32
CA LYS A 128 -16.46 -10.87 3.51
C LYS A 128 -14.97 -11.17 3.61
N ILE A 129 -14.53 -11.42 4.84
CA ILE A 129 -13.14 -11.80 5.15
C ILE A 129 -12.98 -13.28 4.84
N VAL A 130 -12.06 -13.61 3.94
CA VAL A 130 -11.71 -15.00 3.59
C VAL A 130 -10.64 -15.52 4.53
N GLU A 131 -9.58 -14.73 4.73
CA GLU A 131 -8.42 -15.11 5.53
C GLU A 131 -7.75 -13.86 6.09
N PHE A 132 -6.90 -14.00 7.11
CA PHE A 132 -6.12 -12.89 7.63
C PHE A 132 -4.66 -13.30 7.92
N ILE A 133 -3.80 -12.29 8.00
CA ILE A 133 -2.38 -12.40 8.30
C ILE A 133 -2.10 -11.56 9.55
N LYS A 134 -1.54 -12.20 10.57
CA LYS A 134 -1.10 -11.51 11.79
C LYS A 134 0.11 -10.63 11.52
N PHE A 135 0.15 -9.47 12.17
CA PHE A 135 1.30 -8.57 12.18
C PHE A 135 2.36 -9.08 13.17
N ASP A 136 3.07 -10.14 12.77
CA ASP A 136 4.12 -10.78 13.56
C ASP A 136 5.45 -10.83 12.81
N VAL A 137 6.53 -11.04 13.56
CA VAL A 137 7.88 -11.23 13.04
C VAL A 137 7.92 -12.43 12.09
N GLY A 138 8.66 -12.32 10.99
CA GLY A 138 8.78 -13.37 9.98
C GLY A 138 7.80 -13.26 8.82
N ASN A 139 6.78 -12.39 8.89
CA ASN A 139 5.87 -12.14 7.78
C ASN A 139 6.39 -11.09 6.80
N VAL A 140 6.04 -11.24 5.53
CA VAL A 140 6.43 -10.33 4.46
C VAL A 140 5.55 -9.08 4.44
N VAL A 141 6.20 -7.93 4.37
CA VAL A 141 5.61 -6.61 4.43
C VAL A 141 6.05 -5.73 3.27
N MET A 142 5.18 -4.80 2.90
CA MET A 142 5.44 -3.72 1.99
C MET A 142 5.37 -2.38 2.73
N VAL A 143 6.32 -1.48 2.44
CA VAL A 143 6.31 -0.14 3.01
C VAL A 143 5.43 0.79 2.17
N THR A 144 4.45 1.43 2.79
CA THR A 144 3.50 2.35 2.14
C THR A 144 3.88 3.83 2.27
N GLY A 145 4.77 4.18 3.20
CA GLY A 145 5.09 5.57 3.53
C GLY A 145 6.57 5.84 3.85
N GLY A 146 6.94 7.12 3.88
CA GLY A 146 8.30 7.56 4.21
C GLY A 146 9.34 7.29 3.12
N ARG A 147 10.64 7.32 3.50
CA ARG A 147 11.78 7.22 2.56
C ARG A 147 11.94 5.82 1.94
N ASN A 148 11.49 4.80 2.65
CA ASN A 148 11.56 3.39 2.25
C ASN A 148 10.30 2.90 1.51
N ARG A 149 9.39 3.82 1.12
CA ARG A 149 8.15 3.50 0.41
C ARG A 149 8.39 2.65 -0.84
N GLY A 150 7.60 1.59 -0.97
CA GLY A 150 7.65 0.62 -2.07
C GLY A 150 8.68 -0.49 -1.92
N ARG A 151 9.44 -0.51 -0.82
CA ARG A 151 10.30 -1.64 -0.47
C ARG A 151 9.49 -2.79 0.12
N VAL A 152 9.93 -4.02 -0.14
CA VAL A 152 9.30 -5.25 0.36
C VAL A 152 10.34 -6.13 1.01
N GLY A 153 10.06 -6.57 2.23
CA GLY A 153 10.94 -7.44 2.99
C GLY A 153 10.21 -8.15 4.12
N VAL A 154 10.94 -8.93 4.90
CA VAL A 154 10.43 -9.69 6.04
C VAL A 154 10.65 -8.90 7.32
N ILE A 155 9.66 -8.87 8.20
CA ILE A 155 9.82 -8.26 9.54
C ILE A 155 10.84 -9.08 10.33
N LYS A 156 11.91 -8.43 10.81
CA LYS A 156 12.91 -9.03 11.69
C LYS A 156 12.66 -8.72 13.15
N ASN A 157 12.42 -7.45 13.45
CA ASN A 157 12.25 -6.99 14.82
C ASN A 157 11.21 -5.87 14.89
N ARG A 158 10.50 -5.83 16.01
CA ARG A 158 9.52 -4.81 16.37
C ARG A 158 9.96 -4.15 17.68
N GLU A 159 10.46 -2.94 17.57
CA GLU A 159 10.87 -2.12 18.70
C GLU A 159 9.68 -1.30 19.21
N LYS A 160 9.31 -1.53 20.48
CA LYS A 160 8.18 -0.86 21.12
C LYS A 160 8.69 0.28 21.99
N HIS A 161 8.29 1.50 21.66
CA HIS A 161 8.54 2.67 22.48
C HIS A 161 7.22 3.11 23.15
N LYS A 162 7.15 3.05 24.48
CA LYS A 162 5.95 3.49 25.21
C LYS A 162 5.75 4.98 25.00
N GLY A 163 4.55 5.38 24.58
CA GLY A 163 4.19 6.79 24.33
C GLY A 163 4.71 7.37 23.02
N SER A 164 5.44 6.60 22.20
CA SER A 164 5.96 7.06 20.90
C SER A 164 5.63 6.05 19.79
N PHE A 165 6.08 6.34 18.58
CA PHE A 165 5.88 5.47 17.43
C PHE A 165 6.78 4.24 17.53
N GLU A 166 6.19 3.06 17.34
CA GLU A 166 6.95 1.81 17.23
C GLU A 166 7.76 1.77 15.93
N THR A 167 8.98 1.24 16.02
CA THR A 167 9.92 1.09 14.92
C THR A 167 9.97 -0.38 14.49
N ILE A 168 9.86 -0.62 13.18
CA ILE A 168 9.87 -1.95 12.58
C ILE A 168 11.12 -2.09 11.73
N HIS A 169 11.95 -3.08 12.07
CA HIS A 169 13.13 -3.47 11.30
C HIS A 169 12.73 -4.54 10.28
N ILE A 170 13.05 -4.27 9.02
CA ILE A 170 12.68 -5.08 7.87
C ILE A 170 13.95 -5.45 7.12
N GLN A 171 14.06 -6.72 6.71
CA GLN A 171 15.12 -7.23 5.86
C GLN A 171 14.57 -7.57 4.47
N ASP A 172 15.16 -6.99 3.43
CA ASP A 172 14.85 -7.34 2.03
C ASP A 172 15.43 -8.72 1.68
N SER A 173 15.00 -9.32 0.56
CA SER A 173 15.50 -10.64 0.13
C SER A 173 17.00 -10.68 -0.22
N THR A 174 17.64 -9.53 -0.41
CA THR A 174 19.09 -9.41 -0.64
C THR A 174 19.90 -9.23 0.65
N GLY A 175 19.24 -9.25 1.82
CA GLY A 175 19.88 -9.09 3.13
C GLY A 175 19.99 -7.65 3.61
N HIS A 176 19.63 -6.64 2.79
CA HIS A 176 19.64 -5.25 3.24
C HIS A 176 18.57 -4.99 4.30
N GLU A 177 18.98 -4.37 5.40
CA GLU A 177 18.10 -4.01 6.50
C GLU A 177 17.76 -2.52 6.49
N PHE A 178 16.54 -2.20 6.90
CA PHE A 178 16.08 -0.83 7.07
C PHE A 178 14.94 -0.76 8.07
N ALA A 179 14.74 0.41 8.66
CA ALA A 179 13.70 0.65 9.64
C ALA A 179 12.60 1.58 9.10
N THR A 180 11.37 1.38 9.57
CA THR A 180 10.24 2.28 9.33
C THR A 180 9.30 2.30 10.52
N ARG A 181 8.43 3.32 10.63
CA ARG A 181 7.38 3.36 11.66
C ARG A 181 6.29 2.34 11.34
N LEU A 182 5.69 1.74 12.37
CA LEU A 182 4.56 0.79 12.27
C LEU A 182 3.44 1.24 11.31
N GLY A 183 3.09 2.53 11.36
CA GLY A 183 2.03 3.10 10.51
C GLY A 183 2.31 3.00 9.00
N ASN A 184 3.58 2.92 8.60
CA ASN A 184 4.02 2.82 7.21
C ASN A 184 4.19 1.39 6.72
N VAL A 185 3.95 0.38 7.57
CA VAL A 185 4.15 -1.03 7.24
C VAL A 185 2.80 -1.67 6.91
N PHE A 186 2.76 -2.47 5.85
CA PHE A 186 1.60 -3.22 5.42
C PHE A 186 1.99 -4.69 5.20
N THR A 187 1.37 -5.63 5.92
CA THR A 187 1.64 -7.06 5.74
C THR A 187 0.97 -7.58 4.48
N ILE A 188 1.74 -8.23 3.60
CA ILE A 188 1.27 -8.70 2.30
C ILE A 188 1.27 -10.22 2.16
N GLY A 189 1.82 -10.97 3.12
CA GLY A 189 1.85 -12.43 3.07
C GLY A 189 2.39 -13.07 4.34
N LYS A 190 2.26 -14.40 4.41
CA LYS A 190 2.75 -15.24 5.51
C LYS A 190 4.17 -15.73 5.20
N GLY A 191 5.06 -15.64 6.18
CA GLY A 191 6.46 -16.02 5.98
C GLY A 191 7.12 -15.17 4.88
N THR A 192 7.81 -15.85 3.95
CA THR A 192 8.48 -15.23 2.80
C THR A 192 7.59 -15.11 1.56
N LYS A 193 6.39 -15.71 1.56
CA LYS A 193 5.52 -15.78 0.37
C LYS A 193 4.46 -14.68 0.41
N PRO A 194 4.50 -13.70 -0.52
CA PRO A 194 3.44 -12.71 -0.64
C PRO A 194 2.15 -13.36 -1.17
N TRP A 195 1.00 -12.90 -0.68
CA TRP A 195 -0.32 -13.30 -1.21
C TRP A 195 -0.72 -12.52 -2.47
N VAL A 196 0.05 -11.49 -2.81
CA VAL A 196 -0.17 -10.66 -3.99
C VAL A 196 1.03 -10.67 -4.91
N SER A 197 0.78 -10.60 -6.21
CA SER A 197 1.82 -10.44 -7.23
C SER A 197 2.52 -9.09 -7.05
N LEU A 198 3.84 -9.12 -7.17
CA LEU A 198 4.68 -7.93 -6.97
C LEU A 198 5.16 -7.37 -8.31
N PRO A 199 5.34 -6.05 -8.43
CA PRO A 199 5.89 -5.43 -9.63
C PRO A 199 7.32 -5.89 -9.91
N LYS A 200 7.80 -5.65 -11.15
CA LYS A 200 9.19 -5.95 -11.55
C LYS A 200 10.18 -5.39 -10.52
N GLY A 201 11.09 -6.24 -10.06
CA GLY A 201 12.06 -5.90 -8.99
C GLY A 201 11.63 -6.35 -7.59
N LYS A 202 10.42 -6.91 -7.41
CA LYS A 202 9.95 -7.54 -6.15
C LYS A 202 10.10 -6.66 -4.89
N GLY A 203 10.10 -5.34 -5.05
CA GLY A 203 10.31 -4.40 -3.94
C GLY A 203 11.77 -4.21 -3.50
N ILE A 204 12.75 -4.76 -4.22
CA ILE A 204 14.18 -4.56 -3.92
C ILE A 204 14.63 -3.21 -4.49
N LYS A 205 15.08 -2.32 -3.61
CA LYS A 205 15.58 -1.01 -3.99
C LYS A 205 17.08 -1.07 -4.22
N LEU A 206 17.48 -0.96 -5.49
CA LEU A 206 18.88 -0.85 -5.89
C LEU A 206 19.50 0.45 -5.40
N THR A 207 20.82 0.43 -5.23
CA THR A 207 21.62 1.64 -5.01
C THR A 207 21.62 2.51 -6.26
N ILE A 208 21.99 3.80 -6.10
CA ILE A 208 22.02 4.76 -7.20
C ILE A 208 23.01 4.30 -8.29
N ILE A 209 24.13 3.71 -7.90
CA ILE A 209 25.18 3.22 -8.80
C ILE A 209 24.68 2.01 -9.59
N GLU A 210 24.07 1.03 -8.93
CA GLU A 210 23.48 -0.14 -9.59
C GLU A 210 22.36 0.26 -10.55
N GLU A 211 21.53 1.23 -10.17
CA GLU A 211 20.48 1.73 -11.04
C GLU A 211 21.05 2.43 -12.27
N ALA A 212 22.11 3.22 -12.12
CA ALA A 212 22.79 3.87 -13.23
C ALA A 212 23.40 2.84 -14.19
N ARG A 213 24.12 1.83 -13.67
CA ARG A 213 24.68 0.73 -14.47
C ARG A 213 23.59 -0.02 -15.24
N LYS A 214 22.49 -0.35 -14.58
CA LYS A 214 21.34 -1.03 -15.20
C LYS A 214 20.69 -0.22 -16.32
N ARG A 215 20.63 1.11 -16.17
CA ARG A 215 20.10 1.99 -17.23
C ARG A 215 21.04 2.04 -18.43
N LEU A 216 22.35 2.18 -18.20
CA LEU A 216 23.36 2.19 -19.25
C LEU A 216 23.36 0.86 -20.03
N SER A 217 23.33 -0.28 -19.33
CA SER A 217 23.28 -1.58 -19.97
C SER A 217 22.01 -1.78 -20.81
N ALA A 218 20.86 -1.26 -20.33
CA ALA A 218 19.61 -1.33 -21.07
C ALA A 218 19.59 -0.41 -22.31
N GLN A 219 20.32 0.72 -22.26
CA GLN A 219 20.50 1.61 -23.42
C GLN A 219 21.45 1.01 -24.46
N GLN A 220 22.47 0.26 -24.03
CA GLN A 220 23.40 -0.42 -24.94
C GLN A 220 22.78 -1.65 -25.62
N ALA A 221 21.80 -2.29 -24.95
CA ALA A 221 21.11 -3.46 -25.47
C ALA A 221 19.88 -3.13 -26.34
N ALA A 222 19.48 -1.86 -26.39
CA ALA A 222 18.37 -1.36 -27.20
C ALA A 222 18.89 -0.71 -28.47
#